data_AF-A0A9P9CUN1-F1
#
_entry.id   AF-A0A9P9CUN1-F1
#
_cell.length_a   1.000
_cell.length_b   1.000
_cell.length_c   1.000
_cell.angle_alpha   90.00
_cell.angle_beta   90.00
_cell.angle_gamma   90.00
#
_symmetry.space_group_name_H-M   'P 1'
#
loop_
_entity.id
_entity.type
_entity.pdbx_description
1 polymer ?
#
loop_
_entity_poly.entity_id
_entity_poly.type
_entity_poly.pdbx_seq_one_letter_code
_entity_poly.pdbx_strand_id
1 'polypeptide(L)'
;MASTRVGTMHTLAYAEASEENPAPPRSPPPPQAEPRPVPRQAPTRRSRTLGWKYIFTIIAFHGIYAGFLYGYIRAEVYPLPRTAANRTNRGFSAFTAFMYIFGPVVAIFDTLVFGIVLTSVIRINKWGSWGKCCGFTLIGPLLFSFCAVLLFLGWIIARIKQGPAYAHACKNDWVEVLLTGHRYDAPAGRNSATFTLVNTGETLWTFTSSDPHERDFNVFALNSTAPSILPALGNITINEETNQLFGRCYGSTDVCSEGSVLPYGGLQFEVSYNGTISRSKNQYNDWSFQNVPSVIMHREDGDEKLGDRLLQTSIDDPSNCAQLKLCISHAAQRPDNLLSAEALVQTAWFLQKLALRATRCTKPHTN
;
A
#
# COMPACT_ATOMS: atom_id res chain seq x y z
N MET A 1 -38.14 -49.56 -40.83
CA MET A 1 -36.84 -50.24 -41.04
C MET A 1 -36.32 -50.60 -39.66
N ALA A 2 -36.71 -51.71 -39.02
CA ALA A 2 -36.45 -53.11 -39.36
C ALA A 2 -34.96 -53.41 -39.53
N SER A 3 -34.31 -53.94 -38.48
CA SER A 3 -33.45 -55.11 -38.60
C SER A 3 -33.10 -55.69 -37.23
N THR A 4 -33.47 -56.95 -37.07
CA THR A 4 -33.28 -57.88 -35.95
C THR A 4 -32.14 -58.83 -36.31
N ARG A 5 -31.29 -59.26 -35.37
CA ARG A 5 -30.64 -60.60 -35.30
C ARG A 5 -29.81 -60.70 -34.01
N VAL A 6 -30.11 -61.60 -33.06
CA VAL A 6 -29.74 -63.04 -33.00
C VAL A 6 -28.22 -63.18 -32.99
N GLY A 7 -27.51 -63.71 -31.99
CA GLY A 7 -27.81 -64.79 -31.05
C GLY A 7 -26.88 -65.96 -31.37
N THR A 8 -25.96 -66.34 -30.47
CA THR A 8 -25.29 -67.66 -30.53
C THR A 8 -24.73 -68.08 -29.17
N MET A 9 -25.21 -69.24 -28.72
CA MET A 9 -24.74 -70.10 -27.64
C MET A 9 -23.60 -71.04 -28.12
N HIS A 10 -23.02 -71.75 -27.13
CA HIS A 10 -22.13 -72.92 -27.18
C HIS A 10 -20.63 -72.60 -27.31
N THR A 11 -19.72 -73.22 -26.56
CA THR A 11 -19.61 -74.68 -26.36
C THR A 11 -18.76 -75.01 -25.11
N LEU A 12 -19.18 -76.04 -24.37
CA LEU A 12 -18.40 -76.75 -23.36
C LEU A 12 -17.25 -77.53 -24.02
N ALA A 13 -16.05 -77.47 -23.46
CA ALA A 13 -14.99 -78.43 -23.77
C ALA A 13 -14.43 -79.00 -22.47
N TYR A 14 -14.65 -80.31 -22.33
CA TYR A 14 -13.97 -81.22 -21.42
C TYR A 14 -12.45 -81.11 -21.60
N ALA A 15 -11.72 -80.99 -20.49
CA ALA A 15 -10.28 -81.25 -20.46
C ALA A 15 -10.03 -82.52 -19.66
N GLU A 16 -9.39 -83.47 -20.33
CA GLU A 16 -9.07 -84.82 -19.90
C GLU A 16 -8.21 -84.85 -18.63
N ALA A 17 -8.52 -85.84 -17.79
CA ALA A 17 -7.65 -86.29 -16.72
C ALA A 17 -6.43 -86.98 -17.32
N SER A 18 -5.25 -86.41 -17.10
CA SER A 18 -3.97 -87.10 -17.27
C SER A 18 -3.52 -87.65 -15.92
N GLU A 19 -3.46 -88.96 -15.87
CA GLU A 19 -2.99 -89.81 -14.78
C GLU A 19 -1.47 -89.99 -14.97
N GLU A 20 -0.63 -89.32 -14.18
CA GLU A 20 0.81 -89.64 -14.16
C GLU A 20 1.45 -89.44 -12.77
N ASN A 21 1.78 -90.59 -12.20
CA ASN A 21 2.76 -90.92 -11.17
C ASN A 21 2.83 -90.14 -9.84
N PRO A 22 2.49 -90.77 -8.70
CA PRO A 22 2.77 -90.21 -7.38
C PRO A 22 4.29 -90.20 -7.10
N ALA A 23 4.82 -89.01 -6.85
CA ALA A 23 6.18 -88.80 -6.36
C ALA A 23 6.39 -89.52 -5.01
N PRO A 24 7.61 -90.03 -4.73
CA PRO A 24 7.92 -90.71 -3.48
C PRO A 24 7.64 -89.83 -2.25
N PRO A 25 7.24 -90.43 -1.11
CA PRO A 25 6.87 -89.70 0.09
C PRO A 25 8.00 -88.77 0.54
N ARG A 26 7.72 -87.46 0.56
CA ARG A 26 8.63 -86.46 1.11
C ARG A 26 8.90 -86.80 2.57
N SER A 27 10.18 -86.79 2.94
CA SER A 27 10.62 -86.88 4.33
C SER A 27 9.86 -85.89 5.21
N PRO A 28 9.49 -86.29 6.45
CA PRO A 28 8.75 -85.42 7.35
C PRO A 28 9.52 -84.11 7.54
N PRO A 29 8.83 -82.96 7.47
CA PRO A 29 9.49 -81.67 7.67
C PRO A 29 10.15 -81.68 9.06
N PRO A 30 11.38 -81.17 9.18
CA PRO A 30 11.98 -80.97 10.49
C PRO A 30 11.02 -80.15 11.36
N PRO A 31 10.94 -80.44 12.68
CA PRO A 31 10.03 -79.75 13.58
C PRO A 31 10.13 -78.25 13.36
N GLN A 32 9.03 -77.62 12.96
CA GLN A 32 8.97 -76.18 12.78
C GLN A 32 9.40 -75.56 14.11
N ALA A 33 10.56 -74.91 14.11
CA ALA A 33 11.00 -74.12 15.24
C ALA A 33 9.84 -73.19 15.59
N GLU A 34 9.39 -73.24 16.84
CA GLU A 34 8.37 -72.32 17.37
C GLU A 34 8.67 -70.91 16.84
N PRO A 35 7.68 -70.22 16.25
CA PRO A 35 7.90 -68.87 15.78
C PRO A 35 8.32 -68.03 16.97
N ARG A 36 9.62 -67.70 17.03
CA ARG A 36 10.15 -66.75 18.01
C ARG A 36 9.23 -65.54 17.99
N PRO A 37 8.65 -65.13 19.12
CA PRO A 37 7.79 -63.96 19.16
C PRO A 37 8.60 -62.79 18.62
N VAL A 38 8.27 -62.35 17.40
CA VAL A 38 8.83 -61.14 16.83
C VAL A 38 8.52 -60.06 17.86
N PRO A 39 9.53 -59.36 18.41
CA PRO A 39 9.27 -58.30 19.37
C PRO A 39 8.26 -57.35 18.71
N ARG A 40 7.03 -57.31 19.24
CA ARG A 40 6.08 -56.25 18.89
C ARG A 40 6.80 -54.97 19.28
N GLN A 41 7.41 -54.31 18.29
CA GLN A 41 7.91 -52.96 18.48
C GLN A 41 6.69 -52.17 18.91
N ALA A 42 6.63 -51.85 20.20
CA ALA A 42 5.59 -51.01 20.74
C ALA A 42 5.54 -49.77 19.85
N PRO A 43 4.35 -49.35 19.35
CA PRO A 43 4.25 -48.17 18.52
C PRO A 43 4.96 -47.05 19.27
N THR A 44 6.11 -46.64 18.73
CA THR A 44 6.93 -45.66 19.42
C THR A 44 6.04 -44.44 19.58
N ARG A 45 5.74 -44.09 20.83
CA ARG A 45 4.93 -42.92 21.22
C ARG A 45 5.70 -41.63 20.94
N ARG A 46 6.39 -41.57 19.80
CA ARG A 46 7.11 -40.43 19.26
C ARG A 46 6.10 -39.57 18.51
N SER A 47 6.13 -38.30 18.87
CA SER A 47 5.79 -37.15 18.01
C SER A 47 4.48 -36.40 18.25
N ARG A 48 3.63 -36.76 19.22
CA ARG A 48 2.51 -35.86 19.58
C ARG A 48 3.01 -34.50 20.11
N THR A 49 4.12 -34.48 20.84
CA THR A 49 4.77 -33.24 21.35
C THR A 49 5.56 -32.50 20.26
N LEU A 50 6.05 -33.19 19.23
CA LEU A 50 6.81 -32.58 18.14
C LEU A 50 5.88 -31.81 17.19
N GLY A 51 4.69 -32.35 16.91
CA GLY A 51 3.67 -31.68 16.09
C GLY A 51 3.19 -30.37 16.71
N TRP A 52 2.95 -30.33 18.02
CA TRP A 52 2.54 -29.10 18.71
C TRP A 52 3.59 -27.99 18.63
N LYS A 53 4.87 -28.31 18.86
CA LYS A 53 5.95 -27.32 18.74
C LYS A 53 6.00 -26.72 17.33
N TYR A 54 5.84 -27.54 16.29
CA TYR A 54 5.82 -27.07 14.91
C TYR A 54 4.64 -26.15 14.61
N ILE A 55 3.43 -26.48 15.11
CA ILE A 55 2.24 -25.63 14.96
C ILE A 55 2.46 -24.27 15.63
N PHE A 56 2.99 -24.23 16.86
CA PHE A 56 3.28 -22.96 17.54
C PHE A 56 4.31 -22.12 16.78
N THR A 57 5.36 -22.75 16.25
CA THR A 57 6.35 -22.05 15.43
C THR A 57 5.70 -21.46 14.18
N ILE A 58 4.87 -22.21 13.45
CA ILE A 58 4.16 -21.70 12.27
C ILE A 58 3.30 -20.49 12.64
N ILE A 59 2.48 -20.61 13.69
CA ILE A 59 1.61 -19.52 14.15
C ILE A 59 2.44 -18.28 14.51
N ALA A 60 3.55 -18.45 15.21
CA ALA A 60 4.43 -17.34 15.59
C ALA A 60 5.04 -16.66 14.36
N PHE A 61 5.59 -17.41 13.41
CA PHE A 61 6.18 -16.86 12.18
C PHE A 61 5.14 -16.13 11.32
N HIS A 62 3.94 -16.71 11.16
CA HIS A 62 2.85 -16.08 10.41
C HIS A 62 2.30 -14.84 11.11
N GLY A 63 2.19 -14.88 12.44
CA GLY A 63 1.78 -13.72 13.23
C GLY A 63 2.76 -12.56 13.09
N ILE A 64 4.07 -12.85 13.13
CA ILE A 64 5.14 -11.87 12.89
C ILE A 64 5.01 -11.32 11.45
N TYR A 65 4.90 -12.18 10.44
CA TYR A 65 4.76 -11.76 9.05
C TYR A 65 3.53 -10.87 8.84
N ALA A 66 2.38 -11.26 9.39
CA ALA A 66 1.14 -10.48 9.33
C ALA A 66 1.30 -9.11 10.00
N GLY A 67 2.01 -9.03 11.13
CA GLY A 67 2.33 -7.77 11.79
C GLY A 67 3.19 -6.84 10.92
N PHE A 68 4.23 -7.39 10.28
CA PHE A 68 5.06 -6.62 9.34
C PHE A 68 4.27 -6.18 8.10
N LEU A 69 3.43 -7.06 7.54
CA LEU A 69 2.55 -6.77 6.42
C LEU A 69 1.58 -5.64 6.76
N TYR A 70 0.95 -5.71 7.93
CA TYR A 70 0.07 -4.66 8.44
C TYR A 70 0.81 -3.33 8.58
N GLY A 71 2.00 -3.33 9.18
CA GLY A 71 2.84 -2.14 9.32
C GLY A 71 3.21 -1.52 7.97
N TYR A 72 3.57 -2.35 6.99
CA TYR A 72 3.88 -1.93 5.62
C TYR A 72 2.68 -1.26 4.95
N ILE A 73 1.54 -1.97 4.91
CA ILE A 73 0.31 -1.46 4.30
C ILE A 73 -0.12 -0.17 4.99
N ARG A 74 -0.04 -0.11 6.33
CA ARG A 74 -0.41 1.10 7.08
C ARG A 74 0.49 2.27 6.72
N ALA A 75 1.81 2.07 6.63
CA ALA A 75 2.75 3.12 6.28
C ALA A 75 2.63 3.62 4.82
N GLU A 76 2.34 2.72 3.88
CA GLU A 76 2.10 3.06 2.46
C GLU A 76 0.77 3.80 2.24
N VAL A 77 -0.29 3.34 2.90
CA VAL A 77 -1.66 3.82 2.67
C VAL A 77 -2.01 5.02 3.55
N TYR A 78 -1.45 5.07 4.76
CA TYR A 78 -1.66 6.12 5.75
C TYR A 78 -0.32 6.54 6.35
N PRO A 79 0.53 7.26 5.60
CA PRO A 79 1.87 7.63 6.04
C PRO A 79 1.85 8.58 7.25
N LEU A 80 0.70 9.20 7.51
CA LEU A 80 0.50 10.21 8.54
C LEU A 80 -0.67 9.84 9.47
N PRO A 81 -0.54 10.03 10.80
CA PRO A 81 0.72 10.33 11.50
C PRO A 81 1.72 9.17 11.37
N ARG A 82 3.02 9.48 11.41
CA ARG A 82 4.06 8.47 11.23
C ARG A 82 3.99 7.43 12.34
N THR A 83 4.03 6.16 11.95
CA THR A 83 4.13 5.00 12.82
C THR A 83 5.59 4.65 13.09
N ALA A 84 5.84 3.61 13.90
CA ALA A 84 7.19 3.09 14.10
C ALA A 84 7.86 2.65 12.78
N ALA A 85 7.09 2.13 11.82
CA ALA A 85 7.61 1.63 10.55
C ALA A 85 8.10 2.75 9.62
N ASN A 86 7.49 3.94 9.69
CA ASN A 86 7.80 5.07 8.81
C ASN A 86 8.17 6.36 9.56
N ARG A 87 8.72 6.24 10.77
CA ARG A 87 9.14 7.38 11.60
C ARG A 87 10.10 8.32 10.86
N THR A 88 11.02 7.75 10.08
CA THR A 88 11.95 8.47 9.20
C THR A 88 11.91 7.86 7.80
N ASN A 89 12.33 8.62 6.80
CA ASN A 89 12.39 8.11 5.42
C ASN A 89 13.33 6.89 5.33
N ARG A 90 14.50 6.98 5.97
CA ARG A 90 15.46 5.87 6.05
C ARG A 90 14.89 4.66 6.79
N GLY A 91 14.16 4.89 7.89
CA GLY A 91 13.51 3.84 8.65
C GLY A 91 12.48 3.08 7.80
N PHE A 92 11.69 3.81 7.02
CA PHE A 92 10.73 3.22 6.10
C PHE A 92 11.44 2.41 5.00
N SER A 93 12.50 2.94 4.38
CA SER A 93 13.27 2.19 3.38
C SER A 93 13.86 0.89 3.94
N ALA A 94 14.40 0.92 5.16
CA ALA A 94 14.93 -0.27 5.82
C ALA A 94 13.83 -1.29 6.15
N PHE A 95 12.69 -0.82 6.64
CA PHE A 95 11.52 -1.66 6.93
C PHE A 95 10.99 -2.35 5.65
N THR A 96 10.88 -1.59 4.56
CA THR A 96 10.48 -2.10 3.25
C THR A 96 11.49 -3.11 2.70
N ALA A 97 12.80 -2.85 2.82
CA ALA A 97 13.83 -3.81 2.43
C ALA A 97 13.74 -5.12 3.23
N PHE A 98 13.52 -5.03 4.55
CA PHE A 98 13.33 -6.21 5.40
C PHE A 98 12.09 -7.01 4.96
N MET A 99 10.99 -6.33 4.63
CA MET A 99 9.79 -6.97 4.08
C MET A 99 10.06 -7.72 2.78
N TYR A 100 10.85 -7.14 1.87
CA TYR A 100 11.24 -7.79 0.62
C TYR A 100 12.19 -8.98 0.81
N ILE A 101 12.87 -9.10 1.96
CA ILE A 101 13.71 -10.27 2.28
C ILE A 101 12.88 -11.35 3.00
N PHE A 102 12.09 -10.95 3.99
CA PHE A 102 11.33 -11.87 4.83
C PHE A 102 10.11 -12.46 4.11
N GLY A 103 9.44 -11.67 3.26
CA GLY A 103 8.30 -12.11 2.46
C GLY A 103 8.60 -13.33 1.57
N PRO A 104 9.67 -13.33 0.76
CA PRO A 104 10.08 -14.50 -0.02
C PRO A 104 10.35 -15.75 0.82
N VAL A 105 10.96 -15.61 2.00
CA VAL A 105 11.24 -16.74 2.89
C VAL A 105 9.93 -17.39 3.37
N VAL A 106 8.97 -16.58 3.80
CA VAL A 106 7.64 -17.06 4.22
C VAL A 106 6.89 -17.67 3.02
N ALA A 107 6.89 -17.00 1.87
CA ALA A 107 6.22 -17.48 0.66
C ALA A 107 6.78 -18.84 0.18
N ILE A 108 8.11 -19.02 0.18
CA ILE A 108 8.75 -20.29 -0.17
C ILE A 108 8.37 -21.37 0.83
N PHE A 109 8.45 -21.08 2.13
CA PHE A 109 8.09 -22.02 3.19
C PHE A 109 6.63 -22.48 3.07
N ASP A 110 5.69 -21.54 2.91
CA ASP A 110 4.27 -21.84 2.78
C ASP A 110 3.97 -22.61 1.50
N THR A 111 4.65 -22.28 0.40
CA THR A 111 4.52 -23.02 -0.87
C THR A 111 5.02 -24.46 -0.74
N LEU A 112 6.13 -24.68 -0.02
CA LEU A 112 6.64 -26.02 0.25
C LEU A 112 5.66 -26.83 1.11
N VAL A 113 5.15 -26.25 2.19
CA VAL A 113 4.17 -26.91 3.07
C VAL A 113 2.89 -27.22 2.29
N PHE A 114 2.36 -26.26 1.54
CA PHE A 114 1.18 -26.44 0.70
C PHE A 114 1.41 -27.51 -0.38
N GLY A 115 2.58 -27.52 -1.04
CA GLY A 115 2.95 -28.54 -2.01
C GLY A 115 3.03 -29.95 -1.41
N ILE A 116 3.58 -30.10 -0.20
CA ILE A 116 3.62 -31.38 0.53
C ILE A 116 2.20 -31.86 0.85
N VAL A 117 1.33 -30.98 1.36
CA VAL A 117 -0.06 -31.32 1.67
C VAL A 117 -0.82 -31.70 0.41
N LEU A 118 -0.70 -30.89 -0.65
CA LEU A 118 -1.40 -31.09 -1.91
C LEU A 118 -1.00 -32.41 -2.58
N THR A 119 0.30 -32.70 -2.66
CA THR A 119 0.80 -33.97 -3.22
C THR A 119 0.39 -35.19 -2.38
N SER A 120 0.28 -35.02 -1.06
CA SER A 120 -0.21 -36.05 -0.14
C SER A 120 -1.71 -36.33 -0.33
N VAL A 121 -2.52 -35.29 -0.50
CA VAL A 121 -3.98 -35.39 -0.70
C VAL A 121 -4.31 -36.01 -2.06
N ILE A 122 -3.67 -35.53 -3.14
CA ILE A 122 -3.88 -36.05 -4.51
C ILE A 122 -3.23 -37.44 -4.69
N ARG A 123 -2.39 -37.87 -3.75
CA ARG A 123 -1.66 -39.16 -3.78
C ARG A 123 -0.83 -39.33 -5.05
N ILE A 124 -0.23 -38.25 -5.55
CA ILE A 124 0.60 -38.26 -6.78
C ILE A 124 1.76 -39.26 -6.67
N ASN A 125 2.23 -39.49 -5.44
CA ASN A 125 3.28 -40.47 -5.18
C ASN A 125 2.88 -41.91 -5.54
N LYS A 126 1.58 -42.21 -5.68
CA LYS A 126 1.04 -43.50 -6.14
C LYS A 126 0.92 -43.60 -7.66
N TRP A 127 1.12 -42.51 -8.40
CA TRP A 127 1.05 -42.53 -9.85
C TRP A 127 2.37 -43.09 -10.42
N GLY A 128 2.31 -43.75 -11.59
CA GLY A 128 3.52 -44.19 -12.31
C GLY A 128 4.42 -43.02 -12.70
N SER A 129 5.64 -43.29 -13.18
CA SER A 129 6.63 -42.24 -13.52
C SER A 129 6.06 -41.15 -14.43
N TRP A 130 5.28 -41.55 -15.44
CA TRP A 130 4.63 -40.61 -16.36
C TRP A 130 3.55 -39.77 -15.69
N GLY A 131 2.74 -40.37 -14.81
CA GLY A 131 1.75 -39.64 -14.02
C GLY A 131 2.38 -38.65 -13.04
N LYS A 132 3.54 -38.97 -12.44
CA LYS A 132 4.28 -38.01 -11.60
C LYS A 132 4.72 -36.79 -12.40
N CYS A 133 5.30 -37.02 -13.60
CA CYS A 133 5.70 -35.94 -14.50
C CYS A 133 4.50 -35.04 -14.85
N CYS A 134 3.38 -35.62 -15.30
CA CYS A 134 2.15 -34.88 -15.59
C CYS A 134 1.55 -34.17 -14.36
N GLY A 135 1.65 -34.79 -13.18
CA GLY A 135 1.19 -34.19 -11.93
C GLY A 135 2.02 -32.96 -11.54
N PHE A 136 3.34 -33.02 -11.69
CA PHE A 136 4.22 -31.88 -11.42
C PHE A 136 4.07 -30.76 -12.45
N THR A 137 3.85 -31.07 -13.72
CA THR A 137 3.61 -30.03 -14.74
C THR A 137 2.27 -29.30 -14.54
N LEU A 138 1.26 -29.95 -13.96
CA LEU A 138 -0.02 -29.32 -13.61
C LEU A 138 0.03 -28.55 -12.28
N ILE A 139 0.71 -29.09 -11.27
CA ILE A 139 0.79 -28.48 -9.94
C ILE A 139 1.84 -27.38 -9.86
N GLY A 140 2.94 -27.49 -10.62
CA GLY A 140 4.02 -26.51 -10.63
C GLY A 140 3.54 -25.07 -10.87
N PRO A 141 2.74 -24.79 -11.92
CA PRO A 141 2.16 -23.46 -12.15
C PRO A 141 1.27 -22.97 -11.01
N LEU A 142 0.50 -23.86 -10.36
CA LEU A 142 -0.34 -23.52 -9.22
C LEU A 142 0.51 -23.11 -8.00
N LEU A 143 1.53 -23.89 -7.66
CA LEU A 143 2.47 -23.58 -6.57
C LEU A 143 3.27 -22.31 -6.85
N PHE A 144 3.70 -22.12 -8.09
CA PHE A 144 4.38 -20.91 -8.51
C PHE A 144 3.46 -19.68 -8.37
N SER A 145 2.21 -19.77 -8.83
CA SER A 145 1.24 -18.70 -8.70
C SER A 145 0.94 -18.38 -7.24
N PHE A 146 0.77 -19.40 -6.39
CA PHE A 146 0.60 -19.24 -4.95
C PHE A 146 1.79 -18.54 -4.30
N CYS A 147 3.01 -18.98 -4.60
CA CYS A 147 4.24 -18.36 -4.10
C CYS A 147 4.35 -16.89 -4.55
N ALA A 148 4.05 -16.61 -5.81
CA ALA A 148 4.09 -15.25 -6.36
C ALA A 148 3.08 -14.34 -5.66
N VAL A 149 1.84 -14.80 -5.46
CA VAL A 149 0.82 -14.04 -4.72
C VAL A 149 1.27 -13.73 -3.30
N LEU A 150 1.83 -14.70 -2.58
CA LEU A 150 2.34 -14.47 -1.22
C LEU A 150 3.51 -13.49 -1.20
N LEU A 151 4.43 -13.60 -2.16
CA LEU A 151 5.59 -12.71 -2.26
C LEU A 151 5.18 -11.25 -2.50
N PHE A 152 4.18 -11.02 -3.35
CA PHE A 152 3.70 -9.68 -3.70
C PHE A 152 2.50 -9.21 -2.86
N LEU A 153 2.04 -9.99 -1.88
CA LEU A 153 0.79 -9.76 -1.17
C LEU A 153 0.70 -8.35 -0.57
N GLY A 154 1.78 -7.87 0.07
CA GLY A 154 1.83 -6.55 0.69
C GLY A 154 1.67 -5.41 -0.31
N TRP A 155 2.39 -5.50 -1.43
CA TRP A 155 2.30 -4.53 -2.51
C TRP A 155 0.91 -4.52 -3.15
N ILE A 156 0.34 -5.70 -3.43
CA ILE A 156 -1.00 -5.83 -4.01
C ILE A 156 -2.04 -5.18 -3.09
N ILE A 157 -2.03 -5.52 -1.79
CA ILE A 157 -3.00 -4.97 -0.84
C ILE A 157 -2.80 -3.45 -0.69
N ALA A 158 -1.56 -2.97 -0.59
CA ALA A 158 -1.29 -1.54 -0.51
C ALA A 158 -1.86 -0.79 -1.73
N ARG A 159 -1.63 -1.30 -2.95
CA ARG A 159 -2.17 -0.72 -4.20
C ARG A 159 -3.69 -0.68 -4.23
N ILE A 160 -4.36 -1.75 -3.80
CA ILE A 160 -5.82 -1.80 -3.72
C ILE A 160 -6.36 -0.78 -2.70
N LYS A 161 -5.63 -0.55 -1.61
CA LYS A 161 -6.07 0.34 -0.51
C LYS A 161 -5.70 1.80 -0.72
N GLN A 162 -4.71 2.12 -1.57
CA GLN A 162 -4.30 3.49 -1.87
C GLN A 162 -5.44 4.34 -2.46
N GLY A 163 -6.20 3.82 -3.42
CA GLY A 163 -7.32 4.57 -4.03
C GLY A 163 -8.38 5.04 -3.01
N PRO A 164 -8.99 4.12 -2.23
CA PRO A 164 -9.93 4.50 -1.17
C PRO A 164 -9.32 5.39 -0.09
N ALA A 165 -8.05 5.19 0.27
CA ALA A 165 -7.39 6.01 1.26
C ALA A 165 -7.15 7.44 0.76
N TYR A 166 -6.76 7.61 -0.51
CA TYR A 166 -6.64 8.91 -1.16
C TYR A 166 -8.00 9.62 -1.24
N ALA A 167 -9.05 8.90 -1.65
CA ALA A 167 -10.41 9.44 -1.73
C ALA A 167 -10.93 9.95 -0.39
N HIS A 168 -10.58 9.30 0.72
CA HIS A 168 -11.05 9.64 2.07
C HIS A 168 -9.98 10.31 2.96
N ALA A 169 -8.85 10.76 2.39
CA ALA A 169 -7.73 11.28 3.17
C ALA A 169 -8.13 12.46 4.08
N CYS A 170 -8.98 13.36 3.56
CA CYS A 170 -9.40 14.58 4.26
C CYS A 170 -10.81 14.46 4.87
N LYS A 171 -11.36 13.26 5.06
CA LYS A 171 -12.76 13.06 5.50
C LYS A 171 -13.10 13.74 6.85
N ASN A 172 -12.12 13.92 7.73
CA ASN A 172 -12.31 14.51 9.05
C ASN A 172 -11.81 15.97 9.13
N ASP A 173 -11.46 16.56 7.99
CA ASP A 173 -10.95 17.92 7.89
C ASP A 173 -12.05 18.90 7.47
N TRP A 174 -11.74 20.19 7.55
CA TRP A 174 -12.70 21.24 7.20
C TRP A 174 -12.75 21.48 5.69
N VAL A 175 -11.57 21.66 5.11
CA VAL A 175 -11.40 21.94 3.68
C VAL A 175 -10.40 20.95 3.09
N GLU A 176 -10.78 20.31 1.99
CA GLU A 176 -9.88 19.56 1.12
C GLU A 176 -9.36 20.51 0.04
N VAL A 177 -8.05 20.49 -0.19
CA VAL A 177 -7.41 21.23 -1.28
C VAL A 177 -6.78 20.27 -2.25
N LEU A 178 -7.29 20.20 -3.47
CA LEU A 178 -6.66 19.43 -4.54
C LEU A 178 -5.65 20.30 -5.27
N LEU A 179 -4.37 20.00 -5.06
CA LEU A 179 -3.27 20.58 -5.80
C LEU A 179 -3.07 19.81 -7.11
N THR A 180 -2.99 20.54 -8.22
CA THR A 180 -2.67 20.00 -9.53
C THR A 180 -1.50 20.78 -10.11
N GLY A 181 -0.35 20.12 -10.21
CA GLY A 181 0.81 20.64 -10.90
C GLY A 181 0.66 20.51 -12.41
N HIS A 182 1.26 21.43 -13.16
CA HIS A 182 1.33 21.34 -14.61
C HIS A 182 2.16 20.12 -15.04
N ARG A 183 1.76 19.52 -16.15
CA ARG A 183 2.35 18.27 -16.65
C ARG A 183 3.27 18.56 -17.83
N TYR A 184 4.28 17.71 -18.02
CA TYR A 184 5.20 17.79 -19.16
C TYR A 184 4.49 17.68 -20.51
N ASP A 185 3.48 16.82 -20.60
CA ASP A 185 2.67 16.59 -21.80
C ASP A 185 1.58 17.65 -22.03
N ALA A 186 1.39 18.56 -21.07
CA ALA A 186 0.45 19.67 -21.15
C ALA A 186 1.13 20.98 -20.69
N PRO A 187 2.12 21.50 -21.46
CA PRO A 187 2.95 22.64 -21.04
C PRO A 187 2.17 23.96 -20.89
N ALA A 188 1.00 24.07 -21.54
CA ALA A 188 0.09 25.22 -21.38
C ALA A 188 -0.83 25.07 -20.14
N GLY A 189 -0.77 23.94 -19.43
CA GLY A 189 -1.53 23.71 -18.22
C GLY A 189 -1.06 24.61 -17.08
N ARG A 190 -2.01 25.23 -16.37
CA ARG A 190 -1.73 26.05 -15.19
C ARG A 190 -1.66 25.18 -13.94
N ASN A 191 -0.81 25.58 -13.01
CA ASN A 191 -0.84 25.00 -11.66
C ASN A 191 -2.11 25.49 -10.97
N SER A 192 -2.79 24.61 -10.25
CA SER A 192 -4.02 24.98 -9.54
C SER A 192 -4.13 24.34 -8.16
N ALA A 193 -4.78 25.05 -7.25
CA ALA A 193 -5.23 24.54 -5.95
C ALA A 193 -6.73 24.78 -5.84
N THR A 194 -7.52 23.71 -5.87
CA THR A 194 -8.99 23.78 -5.77
C THR A 194 -9.42 23.48 -4.36
N PHE A 195 -10.16 24.40 -3.74
CA PHE A 195 -10.62 24.30 -2.35
C PHE A 195 -12.05 23.79 -2.32
N THR A 196 -12.30 22.75 -1.54
CA THR A 196 -13.60 22.10 -1.44
C THR A 196 -13.96 21.86 0.02
N LEU A 197 -15.19 22.19 0.41
CA LEU A 197 -15.72 21.83 1.73
C LEU A 197 -15.91 20.32 1.84
N VAL A 198 -15.32 19.71 2.87
CA VAL A 198 -15.34 18.24 3.02
C VAL A 198 -16.75 17.70 3.23
N ASN A 199 -17.58 18.40 4.02
CA ASN A 199 -18.91 17.92 4.41
C ASN A 199 -19.94 18.01 3.28
N THR A 200 -19.82 19.01 2.41
CA THR A 200 -20.80 19.28 1.34
C THR A 200 -20.29 18.87 -0.04
N GLY A 201 -18.97 18.73 -0.23
CA GLY A 201 -18.34 18.58 -1.53
C GLY A 201 -18.41 19.85 -2.38
N GLU A 202 -18.82 20.98 -1.80
CA GLU A 202 -18.92 22.27 -2.49
C GLU A 202 -17.53 22.82 -2.79
N THR A 203 -17.23 23.04 -4.08
CA THR A 203 -16.04 23.77 -4.50
C THR A 203 -16.21 25.24 -4.18
N LEU A 204 -15.30 25.78 -3.38
CA LEU A 204 -15.38 27.15 -2.89
C LEU A 204 -14.71 28.14 -3.84
N TRP A 205 -13.45 27.90 -4.18
CA TRP A 205 -12.66 28.70 -5.12
C TRP A 205 -11.42 27.93 -5.56
N THR A 206 -10.72 28.43 -6.59
CA THR A 206 -9.48 27.83 -7.09
C THR A 206 -8.39 28.88 -7.19
N PHE A 207 -7.21 28.61 -6.63
CA PHE A 207 -6.02 29.38 -7.01
C PHE A 207 -5.48 28.84 -8.33
N THR A 208 -5.13 29.72 -9.25
CA THR A 208 -4.45 29.35 -10.50
C THR A 208 -3.19 30.17 -10.67
N SER A 209 -2.14 29.57 -11.22
CA SER A 209 -0.96 30.32 -11.63
C SER A 209 -1.28 31.23 -12.83
N SER A 210 -0.73 32.44 -12.86
CA SER A 210 -0.97 33.45 -13.91
C SER A 210 -0.44 33.03 -15.29
N ASP A 211 0.56 32.14 -15.30
CA ASP A 211 1.28 31.57 -16.43
C ASP A 211 1.69 30.13 -16.02
N PRO A 212 2.23 29.22 -16.86
CA PRO A 212 2.91 28.02 -16.35
C PRO A 212 4.05 28.34 -15.36
N HIS A 213 4.46 29.62 -15.23
CA HIS A 213 5.36 30.05 -14.17
C HIS A 213 4.77 29.77 -12.78
N GLU A 214 5.53 29.04 -11.99
CA GLU A 214 5.12 28.43 -10.72
C GLU A 214 5.09 29.40 -9.52
N ARG A 215 5.15 30.71 -9.76
CA ARG A 215 5.49 31.72 -8.74
C ARG A 215 4.35 32.63 -8.33
N ASP A 216 3.42 32.93 -9.23
CA ASP A 216 2.33 33.87 -8.99
C ASP A 216 0.98 33.18 -9.05
N PHE A 217 0.25 33.18 -7.94
CA PHE A 217 -1.04 32.52 -7.78
C PHE A 217 -2.14 33.53 -7.51
N ASN A 218 -3.24 33.46 -8.27
CA ASN A 218 -4.40 34.33 -8.13
C ASN A 218 -5.65 33.52 -7.80
N VAL A 219 -6.50 34.03 -6.91
CA VAL A 219 -7.83 33.44 -6.66
C VAL A 219 -8.68 33.64 -7.91
N PHE A 220 -9.23 32.54 -8.40
CA PHE A 220 -10.32 32.51 -9.35
C PHE A 220 -11.55 31.92 -8.66
N ALA A 221 -12.62 32.72 -8.54
CA ALA A 221 -13.89 32.23 -8.01
C ALA A 221 -14.66 31.49 -9.11
N LEU A 222 -15.18 30.30 -8.80
CA LEU A 222 -16.03 29.53 -9.71
C LEU A 222 -17.51 29.88 -9.45
N ASN A 223 -18.11 30.70 -10.33
CA ASN A 223 -19.54 31.03 -10.40
C ASN A 223 -20.19 31.84 -9.25
N SER A 224 -21.33 32.47 -9.58
CA SER A 224 -21.88 33.74 -9.05
C SER A 224 -22.50 33.75 -7.64
N THR A 225 -22.27 32.73 -6.82
CA THR A 225 -22.74 32.71 -5.43
C THR A 225 -21.55 32.92 -4.50
N ALA A 226 -21.64 33.91 -3.61
CA ALA A 226 -20.59 34.18 -2.64
C ALA A 226 -20.31 32.89 -1.84
N PRO A 227 -19.06 32.37 -1.86
CA PRO A 227 -18.76 31.12 -1.18
C PRO A 227 -18.96 31.29 0.33
N SER A 228 -19.37 30.20 0.99
CA SER A 228 -19.63 30.18 2.44
C SER A 228 -18.40 30.50 3.29
N ILE A 229 -17.21 30.29 2.73
CA ILE A 229 -15.92 30.64 3.30
C ILE A 229 -15.27 31.62 2.31
N LEU A 230 -14.44 32.54 2.79
CA LEU A 230 -13.65 33.45 1.96
C LEU A 230 -12.16 33.20 2.20
N PRO A 231 -11.30 33.34 1.17
CA PRO A 231 -9.87 33.34 1.40
C PRO A 231 -9.42 34.68 2.01
N ALA A 232 -8.49 34.66 2.96
CA ALA A 232 -7.86 35.89 3.47
C ALA A 232 -7.00 36.61 2.42
N LEU A 233 -6.47 35.87 1.44
CA LEU A 233 -5.57 36.38 0.41
C LEU A 233 -6.16 36.16 -0.99
N GLY A 234 -6.09 37.20 -1.83
CA GLY A 234 -6.53 37.17 -3.23
C GLY A 234 -5.43 36.81 -4.22
N ASN A 235 -4.18 37.09 -3.85
CA ASN A 235 -3.01 36.80 -4.66
C ASN A 235 -1.83 36.44 -3.74
N ILE A 236 -1.01 35.49 -4.17
CA ILE A 236 0.20 35.05 -3.47
C ILE A 236 1.34 34.96 -4.48
N THR A 237 2.45 35.64 -4.21
CA THR A 237 3.69 35.60 -4.98
C THR A 237 4.78 34.95 -4.15
N ILE A 238 5.55 34.06 -4.76
CA ILE A 238 6.66 33.34 -4.12
C ILE A 238 7.99 33.72 -4.77
N ASN A 239 8.91 34.23 -3.97
CA ASN A 239 10.29 34.45 -4.37
C ASN A 239 11.17 33.28 -3.91
N GLU A 240 11.63 32.47 -4.86
CA GLU A 240 12.44 31.29 -4.59
C GLU A 240 13.87 31.61 -4.14
N GLU A 241 14.42 32.74 -4.58
CA GLU A 241 15.79 33.14 -4.26
C GLU A 241 15.90 33.54 -2.79
N THR A 242 14.87 34.23 -2.27
CA THR A 242 14.83 34.71 -0.89
C THR A 242 13.99 33.84 0.04
N ASN A 243 13.30 32.82 -0.49
CA ASN A 243 12.27 32.03 0.21
C ASN A 243 11.19 32.89 0.87
N GLN A 244 10.89 34.05 0.30
CA GLN A 244 9.85 34.97 0.78
C GLN A 244 8.54 34.75 0.04
N LEU A 245 7.44 34.99 0.74
CA LEU A 245 6.08 34.91 0.23
C LEU A 245 5.38 36.25 0.49
N PHE A 246 4.68 36.76 -0.51
CA PHE A 246 3.92 38.01 -0.41
C PHE A 246 2.47 37.73 -0.77
N GLY A 247 1.57 38.18 0.09
CA GLY A 247 0.12 37.99 -0.07
C GLY A 247 -0.61 39.32 -0.16
N ARG A 248 -1.41 39.49 -1.21
CA ARG A 248 -2.38 40.60 -1.29
C ARG A 248 -3.71 40.19 -0.71
N CYS A 249 -4.36 41.12 -0.02
CA CYS A 249 -5.64 40.85 0.62
C CYS A 249 -6.72 40.52 -0.41
N TYR A 250 -7.61 39.59 -0.06
CA TYR A 250 -8.75 39.30 -0.93
C TYR A 250 -9.62 40.54 -1.11
N GLY A 251 -9.94 40.88 -2.37
CA GLY A 251 -10.69 42.10 -2.71
C GLY A 251 -9.89 43.42 -2.63
N SER A 252 -8.58 43.38 -2.39
CA SER A 252 -7.70 44.55 -2.38
C SER A 252 -6.43 44.32 -3.22
N THR A 253 -5.77 45.41 -3.62
CA THR A 253 -4.42 45.39 -4.21
C THR A 253 -3.30 45.49 -3.17
N ASP A 254 -3.64 45.79 -1.92
CA ASP A 254 -2.67 46.01 -0.85
C ASP A 254 -2.02 44.71 -0.40
N VAL A 255 -0.70 44.77 -0.17
CA VAL A 255 0.03 43.70 0.50
C VAL A 255 -0.36 43.73 1.97
N CYS A 256 -0.91 42.62 2.46
CA CYS A 256 -1.34 42.49 3.85
C CYS A 256 -0.81 41.22 4.52
N SER A 257 -0.10 40.39 3.76
CA SER A 257 0.65 39.27 4.29
C SER A 257 2.05 39.22 3.72
N GLU A 258 3.00 38.93 4.61
CA GLU A 258 4.38 38.64 4.27
C GLU A 258 4.77 37.36 4.99
N GLY A 259 5.55 36.51 4.36
CA GLY A 259 6.02 35.30 4.99
C GLY A 259 7.37 34.86 4.47
N SER A 260 7.96 33.90 5.19
CA SER A 260 9.21 33.27 4.78
C SER A 260 9.22 31.79 5.15
N VAL A 261 9.92 31.00 4.34
CA VAL A 261 10.24 29.61 4.69
C VAL A 261 11.58 29.61 5.40
N LEU A 262 11.59 29.17 6.66
CA LEU A 262 12.80 29.15 7.47
C LEU A 262 13.66 27.93 7.13
N PRO A 263 14.97 28.09 6.88
CA PRO A 263 15.82 27.00 6.38
C PRO A 263 16.32 26.04 7.46
N TYR A 264 16.14 26.35 8.75
CA TYR A 264 16.74 25.61 9.87
C TYR A 264 15.71 24.80 10.65
N GLY A 265 16.04 23.53 10.97
CA GLY A 265 15.26 22.74 11.92
C GLY A 265 13.95 22.13 11.40
N GLY A 266 13.86 21.84 10.09
CA GLY A 266 12.68 21.24 9.45
C GLY A 266 11.93 22.23 8.55
N LEU A 267 10.76 21.85 8.05
CA LEU A 267 9.90 22.76 7.28
C LEU A 267 9.16 23.69 8.26
N GLN A 268 9.46 24.98 8.17
CA GLN A 268 8.87 26.00 9.02
C GLN A 268 8.49 27.22 8.20
N PHE A 269 7.39 27.88 8.58
CA PHE A 269 6.96 29.13 7.97
C PHE A 269 6.72 30.17 9.06
N GLU A 270 7.18 31.38 8.81
CA GLU A 270 6.77 32.57 9.54
C GLU A 270 5.90 33.41 8.62
N VAL A 271 4.69 33.76 9.05
CA VAL A 271 3.70 34.52 8.27
C VAL A 271 3.17 35.66 9.12
N SER A 272 3.44 36.89 8.69
CA SER A 272 2.79 38.11 9.15
C SER A 272 1.51 38.34 8.36
N TYR A 273 0.39 38.59 9.04
CA TYR A 273 -0.87 38.98 8.42
C TYR A 273 -1.50 40.12 9.23
N ASN A 274 -1.76 41.27 8.59
CA ASN A 274 -2.23 42.49 9.25
C ASN A 274 -1.41 42.86 10.50
N GLY A 275 -0.09 42.70 10.42
CA GLY A 275 0.85 42.98 11.52
C GLY A 275 0.93 41.90 12.61
N THR A 276 0.11 40.84 12.54
CA THR A 276 0.18 39.70 13.47
C THR A 276 1.08 38.62 12.90
N ILE A 277 2.15 38.28 13.61
CA ILE A 277 3.09 37.22 13.22
C ILE A 277 2.60 35.89 13.76
N SER A 278 2.57 34.89 12.88
CA SER A 278 2.30 33.50 13.20
C SER A 278 3.45 32.63 12.70
N ARG A 279 3.84 31.63 13.50
CA ARG A 279 4.81 30.62 13.12
C ARG A 279 4.13 29.28 13.01
N SER A 280 4.60 28.50 12.05
CA SER A 280 4.16 27.13 11.86
C SER A 280 5.33 26.23 11.56
N LYS A 281 5.22 24.98 12.00
CA LYS A 281 6.28 23.99 11.93
C LYS A 281 5.71 22.64 11.57
N ASN A 282 6.44 21.91 10.73
CA ASN A 282 6.13 20.52 10.47
C ASN A 282 6.38 19.68 11.72
N GLN A 283 5.45 18.80 12.06
CA GLN A 283 5.57 17.84 13.16
C GLN A 283 6.84 16.98 13.04
N TYR A 284 7.30 16.72 11.81
CA TYR A 284 8.46 15.89 11.54
C TYR A 284 9.64 16.70 10.98
N ASN A 285 10.83 16.54 11.58
CA ASN A 285 12.03 17.21 11.11
C ASN A 285 12.54 16.66 9.76
N ASP A 286 12.34 15.36 9.51
CA ASP A 286 12.72 14.69 8.26
C ASP A 286 11.54 14.73 7.29
N TRP A 287 11.51 15.72 6.40
CA TRP A 287 10.53 15.86 5.33
C TRP A 287 11.23 15.97 3.98
N SER A 288 10.56 15.54 2.91
CA SER A 288 11.07 15.68 1.55
C SER A 288 9.91 15.82 0.59
N PHE A 289 10.08 16.70 -0.38
CA PHE A 289 9.17 16.82 -1.52
C PHE A 289 9.59 15.95 -2.71
N GLN A 290 10.75 15.28 -2.63
CA GLN A 290 11.21 14.39 -3.71
C GLN A 290 10.46 13.06 -3.72
N ASN A 291 9.96 12.63 -2.56
CA ASN A 291 9.17 11.41 -2.37
C ASN A 291 7.69 11.78 -2.09
N VAL A 292 6.93 10.87 -1.48
CA VAL A 292 5.58 11.15 -0.96
C VAL A 292 5.67 12.28 0.08
N PRO A 293 5.10 13.46 -0.18
CA PRO A 293 5.12 14.57 0.76
C PRO A 293 4.38 14.12 2.02
N SER A 294 5.08 14.01 3.14
CA SER A 294 4.52 13.61 4.43
C SER A 294 4.72 14.72 5.44
N VAL A 295 3.82 15.71 5.38
CA VAL A 295 3.87 16.92 6.20
C VAL A 295 2.59 17.04 7.02
N ILE A 296 2.74 17.34 8.31
CA ILE A 296 1.68 17.84 9.17
C ILE A 296 2.17 19.16 9.74
N MET A 297 1.60 20.26 9.25
CA MET A 297 1.94 21.59 9.73
C MET A 297 1.09 21.93 10.95
N HIS A 298 1.73 22.31 12.03
CA HIS A 298 1.10 22.86 13.22
C HIS A 298 1.46 24.33 13.35
N ARG A 299 0.55 25.10 13.93
CA ARG A 299 0.91 26.40 14.48
C ARG A 299 1.82 26.21 15.69
N GLU A 300 2.80 27.08 15.83
CA GLU A 300 3.66 27.11 17.02
C GLU A 300 3.00 28.02 18.06
N ASP A 301 2.76 27.48 19.24
CA ASP A 301 2.35 28.27 20.41
C ASP A 301 3.61 28.82 21.10
N GLY A 302 3.48 29.94 21.81
CA GLY A 302 4.57 30.46 22.65
C GLY A 302 5.10 29.35 23.57
N ASP A 303 6.41 29.08 23.53
CA ASP A 303 7.15 27.92 24.09
C ASP A 303 7.58 26.83 23.08
N GLU A 304 7.56 27.08 21.78
CA GLU A 304 7.95 26.08 20.75
C GLU A 304 7.10 24.80 20.77
N LYS A 305 5.93 24.86 21.39
CA LYS A 305 4.98 23.74 21.46
C LYS A 305 4.15 23.71 20.19
N LEU A 306 3.88 22.51 19.69
CA LEU A 306 2.96 22.33 18.57
C LEU A 306 1.53 22.55 19.06
N GLY A 307 0.91 23.62 18.57
CA GLY A 307 -0.50 23.94 18.80
C GLY A 307 -1.40 23.28 17.76
N ASP A 308 -2.42 24.02 17.33
CA ASP A 308 -3.42 23.54 16.38
C ASP A 308 -2.80 23.08 15.06
N ARG A 309 -3.31 21.95 14.54
CA ARG A 309 -2.98 21.50 13.18
C ARG A 309 -3.53 22.54 12.19
N LEU A 310 -2.70 22.95 11.24
CA LEU A 310 -3.08 23.88 10.17
C LEU A 310 -3.45 23.10 8.91
N LEU A 311 -2.53 22.25 8.46
CA LEU A 311 -2.75 21.42 7.30
C LEU A 311 -1.97 20.11 7.39
N GLN A 312 -2.37 19.15 6.57
CA GLN A 312 -1.71 17.87 6.42
C GLN A 312 -1.72 17.45 4.95
N THR A 313 -0.62 16.90 4.44
CA THR A 313 -0.59 16.30 3.10
C THR A 313 -1.24 14.91 3.11
N SER A 314 -1.92 14.54 2.02
CA SER A 314 -2.35 13.17 1.79
C SER A 314 -1.22 12.32 1.19
N ILE A 315 -1.49 11.03 0.97
CA ILE A 315 -0.73 10.26 -0.01
C ILE A 315 -0.88 10.87 -1.41
N ASP A 316 0.10 10.63 -2.29
CA ASP A 316 -0.04 10.97 -3.71
C ASP A 316 -1.21 10.20 -4.33
N ASP A 317 -1.81 10.76 -5.37
CA ASP A 317 -2.76 10.00 -6.19
C ASP A 317 -2.00 8.82 -6.83
N PRO A 318 -2.41 7.56 -6.56
CA PRO A 318 -1.73 6.39 -7.12
C PRO A 318 -1.76 6.34 -8.66
N SER A 319 -2.67 7.08 -9.29
CA SER A 319 -2.85 7.17 -10.74
C SER A 319 -2.23 8.43 -11.36
N ASN A 320 -1.93 9.47 -10.56
CA ASN A 320 -1.50 10.76 -11.08
C ASN A 320 -0.48 11.46 -10.17
N CYS A 321 0.80 11.33 -10.51
CA CYS A 321 1.89 11.95 -9.76
C CYS A 321 1.89 13.50 -9.79
N ALA A 322 1.06 14.12 -10.62
CA ALA A 322 0.89 15.56 -10.68
C ALA A 322 -0.18 16.09 -9.70
N GLN A 323 -0.82 15.22 -8.92
CA GLN A 323 -1.87 15.59 -7.97
C GLN A 323 -1.51 15.24 -6.52
N LEU A 324 -1.87 16.14 -5.61
CA LEU A 324 -1.70 15.98 -4.17
C LEU A 324 -2.90 16.61 -3.45
N LYS A 325 -3.45 15.96 -2.42
CA LYS A 325 -4.44 16.61 -1.55
C LYS A 325 -3.76 17.19 -0.32
N LEU A 326 -4.22 18.36 0.09
CA LEU A 326 -3.98 18.91 1.41
C LEU A 326 -5.29 18.92 2.18
N CYS A 327 -5.23 18.54 3.45
CA CYS A 327 -6.36 18.55 4.36
C CYS A 327 -6.14 19.68 5.36
N ILE A 328 -7.03 20.66 5.39
CA ILE A 328 -6.95 21.81 6.29
C ILE A 328 -7.93 21.60 7.46
N SER A 329 -7.43 21.68 8.69
CA SER A 329 -8.25 21.55 9.89
C SER A 329 -8.92 22.86 10.29
N HIS A 330 -10.10 22.75 10.90
CA HIS A 330 -10.77 23.88 11.53
C HIS A 330 -10.06 24.23 12.84
N ALA A 331 -9.54 25.45 12.96
CA ALA A 331 -8.97 25.92 14.22
C ALA A 331 -10.11 26.42 15.12
N ALA A 332 -10.17 25.95 16.37
CA ALA A 332 -11.30 26.22 17.27
C ALA A 332 -11.50 27.72 17.58
N GLN A 333 -10.47 28.54 17.39
CA GLN A 333 -10.48 29.98 17.68
C GLN A 333 -10.66 30.87 16.43
N ARG A 334 -10.93 30.29 15.26
CA ARG A 334 -11.08 31.04 14.01
C ARG A 334 -12.54 31.23 13.60
N PRO A 335 -12.85 32.31 12.88
CA PRO A 335 -14.18 32.49 12.31
C PRO A 335 -14.44 31.45 11.21
N ASP A 336 -15.63 30.84 11.26
CA ASP A 336 -16.08 29.75 10.38
C ASP A 336 -16.17 30.14 8.89
N ASN A 337 -16.02 31.42 8.55
CA ASN A 337 -16.19 31.94 7.19
C ASN A 337 -14.89 32.46 6.56
N LEU A 338 -13.73 32.25 7.18
CA LEU A 338 -12.45 32.77 6.66
C LEU A 338 -11.34 31.71 6.70
N LEU A 339 -10.76 31.43 5.53
CA LEU A 339 -9.56 30.61 5.43
C LEU A 339 -8.30 31.46 5.64
N SER A 340 -7.48 31.09 6.62
CA SER A 340 -6.37 31.94 7.09
C SER A 340 -5.26 32.14 6.07
N ALA A 341 -4.64 33.33 6.10
CA ALA A 341 -3.46 33.64 5.29
C ALA A 341 -2.33 32.60 5.45
N GLU A 342 -2.08 32.15 6.68
CA GLU A 342 -1.09 31.13 7.01
C GLU A 342 -1.30 29.81 6.22
N ALA A 343 -2.54 29.30 6.17
CA ALA A 343 -2.84 28.06 5.43
C ALA A 343 -2.72 28.27 3.92
N LEU A 344 -3.16 29.43 3.41
CA LEU A 344 -3.10 29.77 1.99
C LEU A 344 -1.64 29.92 1.50
N VAL A 345 -0.78 30.58 2.28
CA VAL A 345 0.65 30.76 1.98
C VAL A 345 1.37 29.40 1.90
N GLN A 346 1.14 28.53 2.88
CA GLN A 346 1.72 27.18 2.86
C GLN A 346 1.21 26.36 1.67
N THR A 347 -0.09 26.46 1.36
CA THR A 347 -0.71 25.80 0.21
C THR A 347 -0.07 26.22 -1.11
N ALA A 348 0.13 27.53 -1.32
CA ALA A 348 0.78 28.06 -2.51
C ALA A 348 2.22 27.54 -2.64
N TRP A 349 2.97 27.48 -1.54
CA TRP A 349 4.30 26.91 -1.53
C TRP A 349 4.31 25.42 -1.87
N PHE A 350 3.37 24.62 -1.34
CA PHE A 350 3.23 23.22 -1.72
C PHE A 350 2.88 23.04 -3.20
N LEU A 351 2.01 23.90 -3.75
CA LEU A 351 1.67 23.87 -5.17
C LEU A 351 2.88 24.16 -6.06
N GLN A 352 3.71 25.14 -5.69
CA GLN A 352 4.97 25.40 -6.40
C GLN A 352 5.89 24.17 -6.36
N LYS A 353 6.09 23.54 -5.20
CA LYS A 353 6.92 22.34 -5.13
C LYS A 353 6.32 21.16 -5.91
N LEU A 354 4.99 21.05 -5.95
CA LEU A 354 4.28 20.06 -6.77
C LEU A 354 4.50 20.31 -8.26
N ALA A 355 4.47 21.55 -8.72
CA ALA A 355 4.72 21.90 -10.12
C ALA A 355 6.08 21.39 -10.61
N LEU A 356 7.15 21.63 -9.83
CA LEU A 356 8.51 21.14 -10.12
C LEU A 356 8.61 19.60 -10.12
N ARG A 357 7.75 18.92 -9.36
CA ARG A 357 7.72 17.44 -9.31
C ARG A 357 6.89 16.86 -10.45
N ALA A 358 5.74 17.45 -10.73
CA ALA A 358 4.77 17.04 -11.73
C ALA A 358 5.41 16.98 -13.12
N THR A 359 6.17 18.02 -13.50
CA THR A 359 6.93 18.05 -14.76
C THR A 359 7.93 16.91 -14.89
N ARG A 360 8.66 16.60 -13.82
CA ARG A 360 9.65 15.51 -13.82
C ARG A 360 9.02 14.15 -13.91
N CYS A 361 7.93 13.91 -13.18
CA CYS A 361 7.30 12.59 -13.12
C CYS A 361 6.41 12.27 -14.33
N THR A 362 5.94 13.30 -15.05
CA THR A 362 5.15 13.14 -16.28
C THR A 362 6.00 13.17 -17.55
N LYS A 363 7.31 13.44 -17.44
CA LYS A 363 8.23 13.37 -18.56
C LYS A 363 8.39 11.91 -19.00
N PRO A 364 8.22 11.58 -20.30
CA PRO A 364 8.49 10.24 -20.80
C PRO A 364 9.93 9.83 -20.49
N HIS A 365 10.12 8.62 -19.98
CA HIS A 365 11.44 8.04 -19.86
C HIS A 365 11.95 7.72 -21.27
N THR A 366 13.00 8.41 -21.71
CA THR A 366 13.75 8.02 -22.92
C THR A 366 14.49 6.73 -22.58
N ASN A 367 13.98 5.60 -23.06
CA ASN A 367 14.63 4.30 -22.96
C ASN A 367 15.87 4.21 -23.85
#